data_AF-A0A4S0IJE3-F1
#
_entry.id   AF-A0A4S0IJE3-F1
#
_cell.length_a   1.000
_cell.length_b   1.000
_cell.length_c   1.000
_cell.angle_alpha   90.00
_cell.angle_beta   90.00
_cell.angle_gamma   90.00
#
_symmetry.space_group_name_H-M   'P 1'
#
loop_
_entity.id
_entity.type
_entity.pdbx_description
1 polymer ?
#
loop_
_entity_poly.entity_id
_entity_poly.type
_entity_poly.pdbx_seq_one_letter_code
_entity_poly.pdbx_strand_id
1 'polypeptide(L)'
;PKHESEMARVLASHTTMQVAQVVDGMRIVSDRVYVIAPDTDLKISDGGLHVSRPAEVRGNRHPVDVLFRSLASDQRKRAIAIVLSGTGSKGTEGLKDIRAEGGISLIQAPETAKLDL
;
A
#
# COMPACT_ATOMS: atom_id res chain seq x y z
N PRO A 1 -12.56 14.61 -7.58
CA PRO A 1 -13.55 13.91 -6.72
C PRO A 1 -12.97 13.67 -5.32
N LYS A 2 -13.53 14.31 -4.29
CA LYS A 2 -13.16 14.11 -2.87
C LYS A 2 -14.08 13.06 -2.24
N HIS A 3 -14.04 11.82 -2.74
CA HIS A 3 -14.81 10.75 -2.11
C HIS A 3 -13.96 10.09 -1.04
N GLU A 4 -14.52 9.96 0.15
CA GLU A 4 -13.98 9.13 1.21
C GLU A 4 -13.91 7.69 0.70
N SER A 5 -12.81 6.99 1.00
CA SER A 5 -12.66 5.61 0.54
C SER A 5 -13.69 4.72 1.22
N GLU A 6 -14.63 4.14 0.46
CA GLU A 6 -15.57 3.12 0.96
C GLU A 6 -14.83 1.95 1.62
N MET A 7 -13.58 1.67 1.20
CA MET A 7 -12.73 0.65 1.80
C MET A 7 -12.40 0.96 3.26
N ALA A 8 -12.17 2.23 3.61
CA ALA A 8 -11.90 2.62 4.99
C ALA A 8 -13.10 2.28 5.89
N ARG A 9 -14.32 2.55 5.41
CA ARG A 9 -15.55 2.22 6.13
C ARG A 9 -15.74 0.71 6.31
N VAL A 10 -15.49 -0.07 5.24
CA VAL A 10 -15.62 -1.53 5.29
C VAL A 10 -14.60 -2.16 6.24
N LEU A 11 -13.34 -1.71 6.20
CA LEU A 11 -12.31 -2.22 7.09
C LEU A 11 -12.63 -1.88 8.55
N ALA A 12 -13.12 -0.66 8.81
CA ALA A 12 -13.48 -0.22 10.16
C ALA A 12 -14.56 -1.09 10.83
N SER A 13 -15.44 -1.74 10.06
CA SER A 13 -16.45 -2.65 10.63
C SER A 13 -15.94 -4.05 10.94
N HIS A 14 -14.69 -4.39 10.58
CA HIS A 14 -14.11 -5.72 10.71
C HIS A 14 -12.84 -5.76 11.57
N THR A 15 -12.46 -4.66 12.22
CA THR A 15 -11.31 -4.60 13.12
C THR A 15 -11.55 -3.65 14.29
N THR A 16 -10.85 -3.87 15.41
CA THR A 16 -10.79 -2.92 16.53
C THR A 16 -9.72 -1.84 16.32
N MET A 17 -8.83 -2.02 15.35
CA MET A 17 -7.80 -1.03 15.01
C MET A 17 -8.44 0.26 14.48
N GLN A 18 -7.84 1.40 14.78
CA GLN A 18 -8.31 2.66 14.21
C GLN A 18 -8.00 2.71 12.70
N VAL A 19 -9.04 2.83 11.89
CA VAL A 19 -8.93 3.00 10.43
C VAL A 19 -9.00 4.48 10.08
N ALA A 20 -8.02 4.98 9.32
CA ALA A 20 -7.95 6.37 8.90
C ALA A 20 -7.61 6.48 7.42
N GLN A 21 -8.25 7.42 6.72
CA GLN A 21 -7.79 7.81 5.40
C GLN A 21 -6.49 8.61 5.54
N VAL A 22 -5.50 8.33 4.67
CA VAL A 22 -4.20 9.00 4.72
C VAL A 22 -4.33 10.46 4.33
N VAL A 23 -3.69 11.31 5.14
CA VAL A 23 -3.40 12.71 4.84
C VAL A 23 -1.89 12.88 4.80
N ASP A 24 -1.42 13.78 3.95
CA ASP A 24 0.00 14.07 3.81
C ASP A 24 0.63 14.49 5.15
N GLY A 25 1.84 13.98 5.43
CA GLY A 25 2.58 14.24 6.66
C GLY A 25 2.15 13.43 7.89
N MET A 26 1.19 12.51 7.76
CA MET A 26 0.77 11.66 8.89
C MET A 26 1.91 10.75 9.36
N ARG A 27 2.13 10.68 10.68
CA ARG A 27 3.08 9.74 11.29
C ARG A 27 2.48 8.35 11.36
N ILE A 28 3.28 7.34 11.03
CA ILE A 28 2.90 5.94 11.22
C ILE A 28 3.01 5.60 12.70
N VAL A 29 1.89 5.20 13.29
CA VAL A 29 1.83 4.62 14.64
C VAL A 29 1.23 3.21 14.59
N SER A 30 1.58 2.41 15.59
CA SER A 30 1.08 1.04 15.77
C SER A 30 -0.44 1.00 15.96
N ASP A 31 -1.02 -0.18 15.73
CA ASP A 31 -2.45 -0.47 15.96
C ASP A 31 -3.42 0.38 15.10
N ARG A 32 -2.98 0.72 13.88
CA ARG A 32 -3.76 1.52 12.93
C ARG A 32 -3.73 0.97 11.52
N VAL A 33 -4.83 1.20 10.80
CA VAL A 33 -4.98 0.89 9.38
C VAL A 33 -5.07 2.20 8.62
N TYR A 34 -4.22 2.36 7.61
CA TYR A 34 -4.15 3.56 6.78
C TYR A 34 -4.65 3.25 5.37
N VAL A 35 -5.63 4.01 4.90
CA VAL A 35 -6.25 3.80 3.58
C VAL A 35 -6.00 5.02 2.71
N ILE A 36 -5.40 4.82 1.54
CA ILE A 36 -5.16 5.91 0.59
C ILE A 36 -6.46 6.39 -0.06
N ALA A 37 -6.52 7.66 -0.43
CA ALA A 37 -7.62 8.17 -1.24
C ALA A 37 -7.51 7.63 -2.68
N PRO A 38 -8.62 7.57 -3.44
CA PRO A 38 -8.57 7.28 -4.87
C PRO A 38 -7.76 8.34 -5.63
N ASP A 39 -7.09 7.92 -6.72
CA ASP A 39 -6.35 8.82 -7.62
C ASP A 39 -5.18 9.58 -6.94
N THR A 40 -4.52 8.93 -5.96
CA THR A 40 -3.32 9.45 -5.28
C THR A 40 -2.21 8.40 -5.23
N ASP A 41 -0.96 8.88 -5.24
CA ASP A 41 0.22 8.06 -4.92
C ASP A 41 0.56 8.21 -3.44
N LEU A 42 1.10 7.14 -2.84
CA LEU A 42 1.54 7.11 -1.46
C LEU A 42 3.00 6.63 -1.37
N LYS A 43 3.79 7.32 -0.55
CA LYS A 43 5.15 6.91 -0.19
C LYS A 43 5.35 7.00 1.32
N ILE A 44 6.37 6.29 1.80
CA ILE A 44 6.87 6.40 3.17
C ILE A 44 8.25 7.05 3.13
N SER A 45 8.48 8.03 4.01
CA SER A 45 9.79 8.63 4.26
C SER A 45 9.86 9.10 5.70
N ASP A 46 10.96 8.74 6.37
CA ASP A 46 11.27 9.08 7.76
C ASP A 46 10.18 8.61 8.74
N GLY A 47 9.51 7.48 8.44
CA GLY A 47 8.35 6.97 9.18
C GLY A 47 7.07 7.79 9.05
N GLY A 48 6.99 8.71 8.07
CA GLY A 48 5.80 9.47 7.71
C GLY A 48 5.18 9.00 6.40
N LEU A 49 3.87 9.22 6.25
CA LEU A 49 3.08 8.96 5.05
C LEU A 49 3.02 10.24 4.20
N HIS A 50 3.45 10.14 2.94
CA HIS A 50 3.49 11.26 2.00
C HIS A 50 2.56 10.98 0.83
N VAL A 51 1.60 11.88 0.61
CA VAL A 51 0.56 11.73 -0.41
C VAL A 51 0.79 12.74 -1.52
N SER A 52 0.85 12.25 -2.76
CA SER A 52 0.99 13.13 -3.93
C SER A 52 -0.03 12.80 -5.00
N ARG A 53 -0.18 13.72 -5.95
CA ARG A 53 -0.87 13.40 -7.20
C ARG A 53 -0.05 12.38 -7.98
N PRO A 54 -0.69 11.45 -8.71
CA PRO A 54 0.04 10.48 -9.49
C PRO A 54 0.90 11.16 -10.55
N ALA A 55 2.17 10.80 -10.62
CA ALA A 55 3.12 11.41 -11.55
C ALA A 55 2.88 10.98 -13.01
N GLU A 56 2.31 9.80 -13.21
CA GLU A 56 2.11 9.18 -14.52
C GLU A 56 0.64 9.13 -14.95
N VAL A 57 0.40 8.91 -16.24
CA VAL A 57 -0.94 8.71 -16.81
C VAL A 57 -1.48 7.34 -16.39
N ARG A 58 -2.80 7.22 -16.17
CA ARG A 58 -3.50 6.06 -15.56
C ARG A 58 -3.07 4.66 -16.08
N GLY A 59 -2.64 4.53 -17.33
CA GLY A 59 -2.15 3.26 -17.90
C GLY A 59 -0.78 2.81 -17.41
N ASN A 60 0.13 3.74 -17.11
CA ASN A 60 1.51 3.44 -16.72
C ASN A 60 1.72 3.50 -15.20
N ARG A 61 0.70 3.88 -14.43
CA ARG A 61 0.86 4.02 -12.98
C ARG A 61 1.15 2.69 -12.29
N HIS A 62 2.20 2.70 -11.47
CA HIS A 62 2.60 1.59 -10.59
C HIS A 62 2.59 2.01 -9.10
N PRO A 63 1.45 2.44 -8.54
CA PRO A 63 1.41 3.05 -7.21
C PRO A 63 1.81 2.06 -6.10
N VAL A 64 1.52 0.77 -6.27
CA VAL A 64 1.91 -0.29 -5.32
C VAL A 64 3.43 -0.48 -5.31
N ASP A 65 4.07 -0.52 -6.49
CA ASP A 65 5.53 -0.63 -6.59
C ASP A 65 6.23 0.59 -5.98
N VAL A 66 5.69 1.80 -6.21
CA VAL A 66 6.19 3.04 -5.61
C VAL A 66 6.11 2.99 -4.08
N LEU A 67 4.98 2.57 -3.53
CA LEU A 67 4.79 2.42 -2.09
C LEU A 67 5.79 1.40 -1.52
N PHE A 68 5.85 0.20 -2.09
CA PHE A 68 6.73 -0.87 -1.62
C PHE A 68 8.21 -0.48 -1.68
N ARG A 69 8.66 0.19 -2.75
CA ARG A 69 10.04 0.68 -2.84
C ARG A 69 10.37 1.67 -1.73
N SER A 70 9.48 2.62 -1.47
CA SER A 70 9.68 3.60 -0.40
C SER A 70 9.66 2.94 1.00
N LEU A 71 8.76 1.97 1.20
CA LEU A 71 8.68 1.18 2.42
C LEU A 71 9.95 0.33 2.64
N ALA A 72 10.46 -0.31 1.58
CA ALA A 72 11.69 -1.09 1.63
C ALA A 72 12.89 -0.23 2.05
N SER A 73 13.03 0.95 1.43
CA SER A 73 14.14 1.87 1.73
C SER A 73 14.09 2.40 3.17
N ASP A 74 12.89 2.79 3.63
CA ASP A 74 12.69 3.42 4.94
C ASP A 74 12.69 2.42 6.11
N GLN A 75 12.04 1.26 5.94
CA GLN A 75 11.83 0.29 7.02
C GLN A 75 12.72 -0.96 6.93
N ARG A 76 13.31 -1.22 5.77
CA ARG A 76 14.21 -2.35 5.49
C ARG A 76 13.65 -3.67 6.00
N LYS A 77 14.41 -4.41 6.82
CA LYS A 77 14.01 -5.67 7.46
C LYS A 77 12.74 -5.63 8.31
N ARG A 78 12.22 -4.45 8.66
CA ARG A 78 10.94 -4.29 9.37
C ARG A 78 9.74 -4.25 8.43
N ALA A 79 9.97 -4.17 7.12
CA ALA A 79 8.91 -4.12 6.13
C ALA A 79 8.32 -5.52 5.86
N ILE A 80 6.99 -5.59 5.88
CA ILE A 80 6.23 -6.74 5.40
C ILE A 80 5.29 -6.24 4.31
N ALA A 81 5.42 -6.78 3.11
CA ALA A 81 4.57 -6.49 1.98
C ALA A 81 3.71 -7.70 1.66
N ILE A 82 2.39 -7.48 1.51
CA ILE A 82 1.42 -8.51 1.19
C ILE A 82 0.66 -8.07 -0.05
N VAL A 83 0.70 -8.87 -1.11
CA VAL A 83 -0.12 -8.65 -2.32
C VAL A 83 -1.30 -9.61 -2.30
N LEU A 84 -2.50 -9.04 -2.38
CA LEU A 84 -3.76 -9.78 -2.48
C LEU A 84 -4.29 -9.72 -3.91
N SER A 85 -5.19 -10.63 -4.24
CA SER A 85 -5.84 -10.68 -5.56
C SER A 85 -6.52 -9.35 -5.90
N GLY A 86 -6.35 -8.92 -7.15
CA GLY A 86 -6.87 -7.67 -7.68
C GLY A 86 -6.64 -7.61 -9.19
N THR A 87 -7.25 -6.64 -9.86
CA THR A 87 -7.12 -6.47 -11.31
C THR A 87 -5.80 -5.77 -11.65
N GLY A 88 -4.73 -6.55 -11.90
CA GLY A 88 -3.48 -6.08 -12.51
C GLY A 88 -2.19 -6.55 -11.84
N SER A 89 -1.13 -6.65 -12.62
CA SER A 89 0.23 -7.12 -12.26
C SER A 89 1.08 -6.08 -11.50
N LYS A 90 0.46 -5.22 -10.69
CA LYS A 90 1.12 -4.07 -10.05
C LYS A 90 1.59 -4.43 -8.64
N GLY A 91 2.91 -4.40 -8.39
CA GLY A 91 3.50 -4.74 -7.09
C GLY A 91 4.71 -5.69 -7.14
N THR A 92 4.96 -6.37 -8.27
CA THR A 92 6.02 -7.39 -8.39
C THR A 92 7.42 -6.81 -8.21
N GLU A 93 7.71 -5.65 -8.82
CA GLU A 93 9.03 -5.01 -8.67
C GLU A 93 9.21 -4.49 -7.24
N GLY A 94 8.15 -3.92 -6.66
CA GLY A 94 8.16 -3.50 -5.26
C GLY A 94 8.42 -4.65 -4.28
N LEU A 95 7.88 -5.85 -4.52
CA LEU A 95 8.17 -7.02 -3.69
C LEU A 95 9.64 -7.46 -3.79
N LYS A 96 10.27 -7.32 -4.96
CA LYS A 96 11.71 -7.57 -5.10
C LYS A 96 12.50 -6.57 -4.26
N ASP A 97 12.13 -5.29 -4.29
CA ASP A 97 12.75 -4.24 -3.49
C ASP A 97 12.65 -4.57 -1.98
N ILE A 98 11.48 -5.00 -1.50
CA ILE A 98 11.26 -5.42 -0.10
C ILE A 98 12.18 -6.57 0.29
N ARG A 99 12.29 -7.62 -0.54
CA ARG A 99 13.18 -8.76 -0.26
C ARG A 99 14.65 -8.37 -0.30
N ALA A 100 15.05 -7.51 -1.23
CA ALA A 100 16.42 -7.04 -1.37
C ALA A 100 16.91 -6.30 -0.10
N GLU A 101 16.01 -5.56 0.57
CA GLU A 101 16.28 -4.86 1.83
C GLU A 101 16.08 -5.73 3.09
N GLY A 102 15.88 -7.05 2.91
CA GLY A 102 15.73 -8.02 4.00
C GLY A 102 14.35 -8.07 4.66
N GLY A 103 13.34 -7.45 4.05
CA GLY A 103 11.94 -7.52 4.47
C GLY A 103 11.25 -8.82 4.04
N ILE A 104 9.98 -8.95 4.40
CA ILE A 104 9.15 -10.12 4.08
C ILE A 104 8.16 -9.76 2.97
N SER A 105 8.02 -10.65 1.99
CA SER A 105 7.07 -10.51 0.89
C SER A 105 6.19 -11.74 0.80
N LEU A 106 4.88 -11.53 0.94
CA LEU A 106 3.84 -12.55 0.87
C LEU A 106 2.91 -12.24 -0.30
N ILE A 107 2.44 -13.27 -0.98
CA ILE A 107 1.43 -13.17 -2.02
C ILE A 107 0.28 -14.10 -1.66
N GLN A 108 -0.94 -13.72 -2.02
CA GLN A 108 -2.09 -14.60 -1.89
C GLN A 108 -1.90 -15.84 -2.78
N ALA A 109 -2.19 -17.02 -2.22
CA ALA A 109 -2.10 -18.28 -2.94
C ALA A 109 -3.15 -18.33 -4.08
N PRO A 110 -2.80 -18.81 -5.29
CA PRO A 110 -3.70 -18.81 -6.46
C PRO A 110 -5.05 -19.46 -6.18
N GLU A 111 -5.09 -20.51 -5.36
CA GLU A 111 -6.29 -21.27 -5.00
C GLU A 111 -7.33 -20.42 -4.24
N THR A 112 -6.92 -19.29 -3.69
CA THR A 112 -7.80 -18.34 -2.98
C THR A 112 -7.94 -17.01 -3.71
N ALA A 113 -7.21 -16.80 -4.82
CA ALA A 113 -7.31 -15.62 -5.64
C ALA A 113 -8.61 -15.67 -6.45
N LYS A 114 -9.45 -14.63 -6.36
CA LYS A 114 -10.70 -14.55 -7.15
C LYS A 114 -10.47 -14.09 -8.60
N LEU A 115 -9.26 -13.61 -8.89
CA LEU A 115 -8.81 -13.15 -10.20
C LEU A 115 -7.45 -13.78 -10.44
N ASP A 116 -7.42 -14.74 -11.36
CA ASP A 116 -6.18 -15.22 -11.96
C ASP A 116 -5.64 -14.13 -12.89
N LEU A 117 -4.33 -13.89 -12.81
CA LEU A 117 -3.59 -13.03 -13.75
C LEU A 117 -3.48 -13.68 -15.13
#